data_AF-A0AAN5C472-F1
#
_entry.id   AF-A0AAN5C472-F1
#
_cell.length_a   1.000
_cell.length_b   1.000
_cell.length_c   1.000
_cell.angle_alpha   90.00
_cell.angle_beta   90.00
_cell.angle_gamma   90.00
#
_symmetry.space_group_name_H-M   'P 1'
#
loop_
_entity.id
_entity.type
_entity.pdbx_description
1 polymer ?
#
loop_
_entity_poly.entity_id
_entity_poly.type
_entity_poly.pdbx_seq_one_letter_code
_entity_poly.pdbx_strand_id
1 'polypeptide(L)'
;MEYSNVVAIRNLQADFVQQNGYANLRCQETPGCPEELRPLRNPPRPGQTTEAAYAQAWKELFNNTEVPEVIGAPCCSQFAVSRDQVLKRSFEEYMQYYNWVLTNDLPDDVTSRVMEYSWHIIFGKDPV
;
A
#
# COMPACT_ATOMS: atom_id res chain seq x y z
N MET A 1 17.35 -15.23 3.34
CA MET A 1 18.00 -13.92 3.03
C MET A 1 17.60 -12.98 4.13
N GLU A 2 18.58 -12.47 4.87
CA GLU A 2 18.36 -11.50 5.94
C GLU A 2 18.05 -10.13 5.31
N TYR A 3 16.91 -9.54 5.65
CA TYR A 3 16.51 -8.25 5.11
C TYR A 3 17.22 -7.15 5.90
N SER A 4 18.18 -6.47 5.26
CA SER A 4 18.94 -5.40 5.89
C SER A 4 18.53 -4.06 5.31
N ASN A 5 17.86 -3.23 6.13
CA ASN A 5 17.57 -1.83 5.80
C ASN A 5 18.84 -1.06 5.41
N VAL A 6 19.99 -1.45 5.99
CA VAL A 6 21.30 -0.85 5.67
C VAL A 6 21.66 -1.09 4.21
N VAL A 7 21.47 -2.32 3.70
CA VAL A 7 21.75 -2.65 2.30
C VAL A 7 20.77 -1.95 1.37
N ALA A 8 19.49 -1.91 1.72
CA ALA A 8 18.47 -1.20 0.94
C ALA A 8 18.79 0.30 0.79
N ILE A 9 19.17 0.97 1.89
CA ILE A 9 19.54 2.39 1.86
C ILE A 9 20.85 2.62 1.09
N ARG A 10 21.87 1.77 1.27
CA ARG A 10 23.15 1.92 0.56
C ARG A 10 23.03 1.76 -0.95
N ASN A 11 22.11 0.91 -1.39
CA ASN A 11 21.84 0.66 -2.81
C ASN A 11 20.69 1.51 -3.37
N LEU A 12 20.13 2.42 -2.58
CA LEU A 12 19.02 3.26 -3.01
C LEU A 12 19.46 4.16 -4.17
N GLN A 13 18.81 4.00 -5.33
CA GLN A 13 19.04 4.85 -6.48
C GLN A 13 18.13 6.08 -6.38
N ALA A 14 18.65 7.18 -5.84
CA ALA A 14 17.90 8.41 -5.65
C ALA A 14 17.29 8.92 -6.97
N ASP A 15 18.05 8.91 -8.07
CA ASP A 15 17.57 9.36 -9.38
C ASP A 15 16.36 8.55 -9.87
N PHE A 16 16.36 7.23 -9.65
CA PHE A 16 15.22 6.38 -9.95
C PHE A 16 13.99 6.77 -9.12
N VAL A 17 14.16 7.04 -7.82
CA VAL A 17 13.04 7.50 -6.96
C VAL A 17 12.53 8.86 -7.43
N GLN A 18 13.40 9.81 -7.79
CA GLN A 18 12.98 11.12 -8.30
C GLN A 18 12.18 10.99 -9.61
N GLN A 19 12.65 10.17 -10.55
CA GLN A 19 11.98 9.96 -11.84
C GLN A 19 10.68 9.17 -11.72
N ASN A 20 10.68 8.08 -10.94
CA ASN A 20 9.54 7.18 -10.81
C ASN A 20 8.52 7.63 -9.77
N GLY A 21 8.88 8.57 -8.89
CA GLY A 21 8.05 9.12 -7.82
C GLY A 21 7.93 8.23 -6.57
N TYR A 22 7.89 6.91 -6.74
CA TYR A 22 7.76 5.91 -5.67
C TYR A 22 8.60 4.67 -6.00
N ALA A 23 9.21 4.06 -4.99
CA ALA A 23 9.85 2.76 -5.10
C ALA A 23 9.65 1.96 -3.81
N ASN A 24 9.17 0.73 -3.91
CA ASN A 24 9.21 -0.22 -2.81
C ASN A 24 10.67 -0.67 -2.60
N LEU A 25 11.15 -0.68 -1.35
CA LEU A 25 12.52 -1.08 -1.02
C LEU A 25 12.67 -2.60 -0.91
N ARG A 26 11.55 -3.32 -0.85
CA ARG A 26 11.52 -4.78 -0.97
C ARG A 26 11.51 -5.18 -2.44
N CYS A 27 12.60 -5.82 -2.87
CA CYS A 27 12.74 -6.37 -4.22
C CYS A 27 12.27 -7.83 -4.36
N GLN A 28 11.64 -8.41 -3.33
CA GLN A 28 11.13 -9.78 -3.34
C GLN A 28 9.62 -9.79 -3.60
N GLU A 29 9.21 -10.54 -4.62
CA GLU A 29 7.81 -10.66 -5.02
C GLU A 29 6.94 -11.42 -4.01
N THR A 30 7.53 -12.28 -3.18
CA THR A 30 6.79 -13.08 -2.20
C THR A 30 7.08 -12.66 -0.75
N PRO A 31 6.04 -12.51 0.10
CA PRO A 31 4.61 -12.41 -0.26
C PRO A 31 4.29 -11.06 -0.93
N GLY A 32 3.12 -10.94 -1.55
CA GLY A 32 2.62 -9.66 -2.08
C GLY A 32 2.28 -9.61 -3.58
N CYS A 33 3.11 -10.21 -4.43
CA CYS A 33 2.96 -10.18 -5.89
C CYS A 33 2.70 -11.58 -6.45
N PRO A 34 1.99 -11.68 -7.60
CA PRO A 34 1.30 -10.59 -8.30
C PRO A 34 -0.08 -10.25 -7.69
N GLU A 35 -0.60 -11.10 -6.81
CA GLU A 35 -1.94 -10.99 -6.23
C GLU A 35 -1.87 -11.30 -4.74
N GLU A 36 -1.81 -10.28 -3.90
CA GLU A 36 -1.95 -10.48 -2.46
C GLU A 36 -3.43 -10.48 -2.06
N LEU A 37 -4.15 -9.43 -2.48
CA LEU A 37 -5.51 -9.18 -2.05
C LEU A 37 -6.44 -9.26 -3.26
N ARG A 38 -7.54 -10.00 -3.10
CA ARG A 38 -8.73 -9.87 -3.94
C ARG A 38 -9.88 -9.28 -3.10
N PRO A 39 -10.06 -7.95 -3.07
CA PRO A 39 -11.03 -7.31 -2.18
C PRO A 39 -12.48 -7.80 -2.35
N LEU A 40 -12.84 -8.20 -3.57
CA LEU A 40 -14.19 -8.67 -3.93
C LEU A 40 -14.27 -10.21 -4.10
N ARG A 41 -13.32 -10.97 -3.52
CA ARG A 41 -13.26 -12.43 -3.68
C ARG A 41 -14.56 -13.10 -3.17
N ASN A 42 -15.11 -13.98 -4.00
CA ASN A 42 -16.27 -14.81 -3.67
C ASN A 42 -16.04 -16.26 -4.18
N PRO A 43 -16.00 -17.29 -3.32
CA PRO A 43 -16.19 -17.24 -1.86
C PRO A 43 -14.98 -16.60 -1.13
N PRO A 44 -15.19 -15.96 0.03
CA PRO A 44 -14.10 -15.41 0.84
C PRO A 44 -13.05 -16.48 1.18
N ARG A 45 -11.77 -16.09 1.22
CA ARG A 45 -10.70 -17.00 1.63
C ARG A 45 -10.80 -17.25 3.14
N PRO A 46 -10.85 -18.52 3.61
CA PRO A 46 -10.94 -18.82 5.04
C PRO A 46 -9.80 -18.18 5.83
N GLY A 47 -10.14 -17.44 6.88
CA GLY A 47 -9.16 -16.79 7.77
C GLY A 47 -8.56 -15.48 7.25
N GLN A 48 -8.88 -15.02 6.04
CA GLN A 48 -8.33 -13.78 5.49
C GLN A 48 -9.32 -12.62 5.67
N THR A 49 -9.18 -11.88 6.78
CA THR A 49 -10.06 -10.75 7.11
C THR A 49 -9.73 -9.48 6.32
N THR A 50 -8.47 -9.31 5.91
CA THR A 50 -8.02 -8.11 5.19
C THR A 50 -8.71 -7.91 3.85
N GLU A 51 -8.93 -8.97 3.06
CA GLU A 51 -9.55 -8.83 1.73
C GLU A 51 -10.96 -8.24 1.85
N ALA A 52 -11.77 -8.77 2.76
CA ALA A 52 -13.12 -8.29 3.00
C ALA A 52 -13.12 -6.83 3.52
N ALA A 53 -12.18 -6.48 4.40
CA ALA A 53 -12.05 -5.12 4.93
C ALA A 53 -11.56 -4.12 3.86
N TYR A 54 -10.68 -4.56 2.95
CA TYR A 54 -10.05 -3.68 1.97
C TYR A 54 -11.06 -3.02 1.02
N ALA A 55 -12.12 -3.74 0.62
CA ALA A 55 -13.14 -3.17 -0.26
C ALA A 55 -13.89 -1.99 0.36
N GLN A 56 -14.11 -2.02 1.68
CA GLN A 56 -14.72 -0.91 2.40
C GLN A 56 -13.69 0.21 2.64
N ALA A 57 -12.48 -0.15 3.08
CA ALA A 57 -11.40 0.80 3.26
C ALA A 57 -11.06 1.58 1.98
N TRP A 58 -11.12 0.95 0.81
CA TRP A 58 -10.91 1.60 -0.48
C TRP A 58 -11.83 2.81 -0.69
N LYS A 59 -13.12 2.65 -0.38
CA LYS A 59 -14.11 3.72 -0.52
C LYS A 59 -13.82 4.87 0.43
N GLU A 60 -13.38 4.55 1.64
CA GLU A 60 -13.09 5.53 2.68
C GLU A 60 -11.76 6.26 2.46
N LEU A 61 -10.75 5.57 1.92
CA LEU A 61 -9.43 6.14 1.64
C LEU A 61 -9.44 6.94 0.33
N PHE A 62 -10.02 6.41 -0.74
CA PHE A 62 -9.91 6.99 -2.08
C PHE A 62 -11.17 7.69 -2.56
N ASN A 63 -12.25 7.70 -1.76
CA ASN A 63 -13.56 8.25 -2.15
C ASN A 63 -14.02 7.73 -3.54
N ASN A 64 -13.71 6.47 -3.83
CA ASN A 64 -13.96 5.82 -5.11
C ASN A 64 -14.70 4.51 -4.88
N THR A 65 -15.72 4.24 -5.69
CA THR A 65 -16.52 3.00 -5.63
C THR A 65 -16.00 1.89 -6.55
N GLU A 66 -15.09 2.21 -7.46
CA GLU A 66 -14.40 1.27 -8.35
C GLU A 66 -13.26 0.58 -7.59
N VAL A 67 -13.61 -0.43 -6.78
CA VAL A 67 -12.64 -1.24 -6.04
C VAL A 67 -11.87 -2.15 -7.03
N PRO A 68 -10.53 -2.15 -7.03
CA PRO A 68 -9.75 -3.04 -7.89
C PRO A 68 -10.04 -4.52 -7.58
N GLU A 69 -10.04 -5.35 -8.62
CA GLU A 69 -10.23 -6.80 -8.45
C GLU A 69 -9.04 -7.46 -7.74
N VAL A 70 -7.84 -6.95 -8.00
CA VAL A 70 -6.57 -7.44 -7.44
C VAL A 70 -5.74 -6.26 -6.95
N ILE A 71 -5.14 -6.42 -5.78
CA ILE A 71 -4.05 -5.58 -5.28
C ILE A 71 -2.80 -6.43 -5.14
N GLY A 72 -1.69 -5.96 -5.70
CA GLY A 72 -0.40 -6.62 -5.69
C GLY A 72 0.74 -5.62 -5.53
N ALA A 73 1.58 -5.85 -4.54
CA ALA A 73 2.83 -5.12 -4.34
C ALA A 73 3.73 -5.96 -3.42
N PRO A 74 5.07 -5.85 -3.48
CA PRO A 74 5.93 -6.49 -2.51
C PRO A 74 5.49 -6.13 -1.08
N CYS A 75 5.36 -7.12 -0.20
CA CYS A 75 4.88 -6.87 1.16
C CYS A 75 5.77 -5.90 1.96
N CYS A 76 5.30 -5.53 3.14
CA CYS A 76 5.89 -4.56 4.06
C CYS A 76 5.71 -3.10 3.63
N SER A 77 5.86 -2.17 4.58
CA SER A 77 5.67 -0.73 4.36
C SER A 77 7.00 0.03 4.29
N GLN A 78 7.98 -0.52 3.55
CA GLN A 78 9.28 0.13 3.35
C GLN A 78 9.44 0.59 1.92
N PHE A 79 9.42 1.90 1.73
CA PHE A 79 9.43 2.51 0.41
C PHE A 79 10.18 3.85 0.47
N ALA A 80 10.56 4.35 -0.71
CA ALA A 80 11.07 5.70 -0.91
C ALA A 80 10.12 6.46 -1.84
N VAL A 81 9.89 7.74 -1.54
CA VAL A 81 9.02 8.62 -2.32
C VAL A 81 9.74 9.92 -2.60
N SER A 82 9.63 10.45 -3.82
CA SER A 82 10.17 11.76 -4.14
C SER A 82 9.35 12.87 -3.51
N ARG A 83 9.99 14.02 -3.26
CA ARG A 83 9.32 15.21 -2.74
C ARG A 83 8.15 15.62 -3.63
N ASP A 84 8.38 15.63 -4.94
CA ASP A 84 7.37 16.03 -5.92
C ASP A 84 6.18 15.07 -5.91
N GLN A 85 6.41 13.76 -5.74
CA GLN A 85 5.33 12.79 -5.63
C GLN A 85 4.53 12.94 -4.34
N VAL A 86 5.18 13.25 -3.21
CA VAL A 86 4.49 13.58 -1.95
C VAL A 86 3.59 14.80 -2.11
N LEU A 87 4.08 15.86 -2.77
CA LEU A 87 3.37 17.12 -2.94
C LEU A 87 2.25 17.10 -3.98
N LYS A 88 2.06 16.00 -4.73
CA LYS A 88 0.91 15.83 -5.62
C LYS A 88 -0.42 15.69 -4.87
N ARG A 89 -0.38 15.41 -3.56
CA ARG A 89 -1.55 15.29 -2.69
C ARG A 89 -1.60 16.44 -1.71
N SER A 90 -2.82 16.88 -1.41
CA SER A 90 -3.02 17.94 -0.43
C SER A 90 -2.80 17.43 0.99
N PHE A 91 -2.62 18.36 1.93
CA PHE A 91 -2.54 18.03 3.34
C PHE A 91 -3.81 17.34 3.85
N GLU A 92 -4.98 17.76 3.35
CA GLU A 92 -6.28 17.19 3.69
C GLU A 92 -6.41 15.72 3.29
N GLU A 93 -5.90 15.34 2.10
CA GLU A 93 -5.85 13.93 1.68
C GLU A 93 -4.97 13.09 2.61
N TYR A 94 -3.80 13.62 3.03
CA TYR A 94 -2.98 12.92 4.03
C TYR A 94 -3.67 12.82 5.39
N MET A 95 -4.38 13.86 5.82
CA MET A 95 -5.17 13.83 7.05
C MET A 95 -6.31 12.82 6.98
N GLN A 96 -6.92 12.61 5.81
CA GLN A 96 -7.93 11.57 5.62
C GLN A 96 -7.32 10.18 5.85
N TYR A 97 -6.18 9.86 5.25
CA TYR A 97 -5.49 8.58 5.50
C TYR A 97 -5.09 8.41 6.97
N TYR A 98 -4.54 9.47 7.57
CA TYR A 98 -4.14 9.47 8.98
C TYR A 98 -5.33 9.24 9.91
N ASN A 99 -6.42 9.99 9.72
CA ASN A 99 -7.63 9.85 10.52
C ASN A 99 -8.26 8.46 10.34
N TRP A 100 -8.28 7.93 9.11
CA TRP A 100 -8.76 6.58 8.86
C TRP A 100 -8.01 5.55 9.70
N VAL A 101 -6.67 5.61 9.75
CA VAL A 101 -5.85 4.71 10.58
C VAL A 101 -6.18 4.86 12.08
N LEU A 102 -6.49 6.07 12.55
CA LEU A 102 -6.74 6.32 13.98
C LEU A 102 -8.15 5.97 14.45
N THR A 103 -9.16 6.05 13.59
CA THR A 103 -10.56 6.05 14.01
C THR A 103 -11.38 4.88 13.48
N ASN A 104 -10.80 3.99 12.66
CA ASN A 104 -11.52 2.81 12.20
C ASN A 104 -11.61 1.74 13.32
N ASP A 105 -12.59 0.84 13.22
CA ASP A 105 -12.85 -0.21 14.21
C ASP A 105 -12.17 -1.56 13.87
N LEU A 106 -11.24 -1.60 12.91
CA LEU A 106 -10.54 -2.82 12.53
C LEU A 106 -9.38 -3.12 13.49
N PRO A 107 -9.05 -4.40 13.68
CA PRO A 107 -7.81 -4.80 14.37
C PRO A 107 -6.56 -4.16 13.73
N ASP A 108 -5.56 -3.81 14.55
CA ASP A 108 -4.32 -3.15 14.11
C ASP A 108 -3.60 -3.89 12.98
N ASP A 109 -3.61 -5.23 13.00
CA ASP A 109 -3.00 -6.07 11.96
C ASP A 109 -3.76 -5.95 10.62
N VAL A 110 -5.08 -5.81 10.66
CA VAL A 110 -5.90 -5.57 9.46
C VAL A 110 -5.69 -4.15 8.94
N THR A 111 -5.74 -3.14 9.82
CA THR A 111 -5.50 -1.73 9.47
C THR A 111 -4.11 -1.54 8.84
N SER A 112 -3.07 -2.10 9.46
CA SER A 112 -1.71 -2.02 8.94
C SER A 112 -1.57 -2.73 7.58
N ARG A 113 -2.21 -3.90 7.40
CA ARG A 113 -2.19 -4.61 6.11
C ARG A 113 -2.93 -3.84 5.01
N VAL A 114 -4.05 -3.18 5.31
CA VAL A 114 -4.73 -2.30 4.34
C VAL A 114 -3.79 -1.17 3.89
N MET A 115 -3.14 -0.48 4.84
CA MET A 115 -2.22 0.60 4.50
C MET A 115 -1.00 0.10 3.73
N GLU A 116 -0.45 -1.06 4.10
CA GLU A 116 0.67 -1.69 3.43
C GLU A 116 0.43 -1.86 1.92
N TYR A 117 -0.75 -2.34 1.54
CA TYR A 117 -1.14 -2.51 0.13
C TYR A 117 -1.82 -1.28 -0.48
N SER A 118 -1.89 -0.17 0.25
CA SER A 118 -2.38 1.11 -0.27
C SER A 118 -1.25 2.07 -0.64
N TRP A 119 -0.04 1.91 -0.10
CA TRP A 119 1.04 2.91 -0.27
C TRP A 119 1.41 3.18 -1.72
N HIS A 120 1.58 2.14 -2.55
CA HIS A 120 1.93 2.33 -3.96
C HIS A 120 0.84 3.10 -4.71
N ILE A 121 -0.43 2.86 -4.38
CA ILE A 121 -1.60 3.55 -4.95
C ILE A 121 -1.70 5.00 -4.45
N ILE A 122 -1.50 5.20 -3.14
CA ILE A 122 -1.34 6.53 -2.50
C ILE A 122 -0.15 7.29 -3.12
N PHE A 123 0.81 6.64 -3.76
CA PHE A 123 1.87 7.31 -4.49
C PHE A 123 1.80 7.15 -6.00
N GLY A 124 0.61 6.88 -6.52
CA GLY A 124 0.27 7.01 -7.95
C GLY A 124 0.73 5.84 -8.82
N LYS A 125 0.91 4.66 -8.24
CA LYS A 125 1.08 3.40 -8.98
C LYS A 125 -0.26 2.70 -9.15
N ASP A 126 -0.32 1.85 -10.15
CA ASP A 126 -1.48 1.00 -10.39
C ASP A 126 -1.64 -0.04 -9.27
N PRO A 127 -2.83 -0.62 -9.11
CA PRO A 127 -3.08 -1.60 -8.06
C PRO A 127 -2.18 -2.86 -8.10
N VAL A 128 -1.57 -3.20 -9.24
CA VAL A 128 -0.66 -4.35 -9.47
C VAL A 128 0.57 -3.91 -10.26
#